data_AF-A0A8E0RUY2-F1
#
_entry.id   AF-A0A8E0RUY2-F1
#
_cell.length_a   1.000
_cell.length_b   1.000
_cell.length_c   1.000
_cell.angle_alpha   90.00
_cell.angle_beta   90.00
_cell.angle_gamma   90.00
#
_symmetry.space_group_name_H-M   'P 1'
#
loop_
_entity.id
_entity.type
_entity.pdbx_description
1 polymer ?
#
loop_
_entity_poly.entity_id
_entity_poly.type
_entity_poly.pdbx_seq_one_letter_code
_entity_poly.pdbx_strand_id
1 'polypeptide(L)'
;MFDEAAPTALNKNGTLCLADHDGALCWPPALSGTKVELPCPQTFNEQAYEIGGNATRLCMDSGEWAATTNYSLCMPEVTHSEIDLTIVLRVIFVSGYSLSFGSLCAALIIFRSFRSLKCARNTIHSNLFAALLVRLIAWVLMYSYSELVTFNKTSRFSVMLIIVSFSIFHLNSLKQTFLVSVN
;
A
#
# COMPACT_ATOMS: atom_id res chain seq x y z
N MET A 1 -34.36 -6.00 -25.59
CA MET A 1 -35.71 -5.73 -25.08
C MET A 1 -35.52 -4.78 -23.91
N PHE A 2 -35.40 -3.50 -24.21
CA PHE A 2 -35.35 -2.44 -23.20
C PHE A 2 -36.80 -2.04 -22.99
N ASP A 3 -37.40 -2.44 -21.88
CA ASP A 3 -38.74 -2.01 -21.54
C ASP A 3 -38.70 -0.53 -21.15
N GLU A 4 -39.20 0.27 -22.09
CA GLU A 4 -39.45 1.69 -21.98
C GLU A 4 -40.68 1.88 -21.07
N ALA A 5 -40.45 1.96 -19.76
CA ALA A 5 -41.48 2.38 -18.81
C ALA A 5 -41.32 3.87 -18.49
N ALA A 6 -41.69 4.72 -19.45
CA ALA A 6 -42.03 6.10 -19.15
C ALA A 6 -43.35 6.11 -18.34
N PRO A 7 -43.41 6.63 -17.11
CA PRO A 7 -44.67 6.77 -16.41
C PRO A 7 -45.44 7.95 -17.03
N THR A 8 -46.34 7.60 -17.95
CA THR A 8 -47.34 8.51 -18.51
C THR A 8 -48.58 8.46 -17.62
N ALA A 9 -48.66 9.35 -16.62
CA ALA A 9 -49.92 9.87 -16.06
C ALA A 9 -49.63 10.85 -14.90
N LEU A 10 -49.57 12.13 -15.24
CA LEU A 10 -49.69 13.26 -14.31
C LEU A 10 -51.02 13.12 -13.53
N ASN A 11 -50.97 13.04 -12.20
CA ASN A 11 -52.12 13.30 -11.34
C ASN A 11 -51.83 14.51 -10.44
N LYS A 12 -52.86 15.34 -10.28
CA LYS A 12 -52.83 16.74 -9.86
C LYS A 12 -52.16 16.91 -8.49
N ASN A 13 -51.09 17.72 -8.45
CA ASN A 13 -50.31 18.20 -7.29
C ASN A 13 -49.04 17.41 -6.89
N GLY A 14 -48.62 16.39 -7.64
CA GLY A 14 -47.31 15.76 -7.41
C GLY A 14 -46.23 16.37 -8.31
N THR A 15 -45.36 17.20 -7.75
CA THR A 15 -44.06 17.56 -8.36
C THR A 15 -43.18 16.30 -8.48
N LEU A 16 -42.28 16.26 -9.46
CA LEU A 16 -41.43 15.10 -9.76
C LEU A 16 -39.98 15.58 -9.94
N CYS A 17 -39.04 14.88 -9.34
CA CYS A 17 -37.62 15.03 -9.68
C CYS A 17 -37.30 14.21 -10.93
N LEU A 18 -36.75 14.88 -11.94
CA LEU A 18 -36.26 14.22 -13.17
C LEU A 18 -35.02 13.36 -12.88
N ALA A 19 -34.67 12.49 -13.81
CA ALA A 19 -33.41 11.75 -13.73
C ALA A 19 -32.23 12.73 -13.64
N ASP A 20 -31.28 12.44 -12.74
CA ASP A 20 -30.12 13.29 -12.49
C ASP A 20 -28.85 12.45 -12.27
N HIS A 21 -27.68 13.04 -12.49
CA HIS A 21 -26.39 12.40 -12.24
C HIS A 21 -25.54 13.32 -11.36
N ASP A 22 -25.21 12.85 -10.16
CA ASP A 22 -24.47 13.63 -9.17
C ASP A 22 -22.94 13.45 -9.26
N GLY A 23 -22.46 12.83 -10.34
CA GLY A 23 -21.04 12.52 -10.55
C GLY A 23 -20.66 11.10 -10.13
N ALA A 24 -21.45 10.47 -9.24
CA ALA A 24 -21.18 9.13 -8.72
C ALA A 24 -22.24 8.10 -9.14
N LEU A 25 -23.53 8.46 -9.06
CA LEU A 25 -24.65 7.57 -9.37
C LEU A 25 -25.67 8.24 -10.30
N CYS A 26 -26.31 7.42 -11.14
CA CYS A 26 -27.46 7.84 -11.92
C CYS A 26 -28.75 7.69 -11.10
N TRP A 27 -29.38 8.80 -10.76
CA TRP A 27 -30.62 8.86 -9.98
C TRP A 27 -31.83 8.73 -10.91
N PRO A 28 -32.70 7.72 -10.72
CA PRO A 28 -33.92 7.58 -11.52
C PRO A 28 -34.96 8.65 -11.15
N PRO A 29 -35.93 8.94 -12.05
CA PRO A 29 -37.01 9.87 -11.75
C PRO A 29 -37.81 9.43 -10.50
N ALA A 30 -38.18 10.38 -9.66
CA ALA A 30 -38.81 10.11 -8.37
C ALA A 30 -39.89 11.14 -8.04
N LEU A 31 -40.93 10.72 -7.32
CA LEU A 31 -42.01 11.61 -6.89
C LEU A 31 -41.52 12.56 -5.78
N SER A 32 -42.05 13.77 -5.74
CA SER A 32 -41.79 14.71 -4.65
C SER A 32 -42.11 14.08 -3.29
N GLY A 33 -41.21 14.32 -2.33
CA GLY A 33 -41.27 13.75 -0.98
C GLY A 33 -40.74 12.31 -0.88
N THR A 34 -40.29 11.69 -1.98
CA THR A 34 -39.73 10.33 -1.93
C THR A 34 -38.22 10.31 -1.76
N LYS A 35 -37.75 9.38 -0.93
CA LYS A 35 -36.33 9.07 -0.75
C LYS A 35 -35.96 7.88 -1.64
N VAL A 36 -34.99 8.07 -2.52
CA VAL A 36 -34.46 7.04 -3.40
C VAL A 36 -33.21 6.43 -2.78
N GLU A 37 -33.09 5.11 -2.86
CA GLU A 37 -31.95 4.36 -2.37
C GLU A 37 -31.36 3.52 -3.52
N LEU A 38 -30.05 3.65 -3.73
CA LEU A 38 -29.31 2.93 -4.77
C LEU A 38 -28.09 2.25 -4.14
N PRO A 39 -27.68 1.08 -4.66
CA PRO A 39 -26.45 0.44 -4.20
C PRO A 39 -25.26 1.36 -4.44
N CYS A 40 -24.29 1.34 -3.52
CA CYS A 40 -23.06 2.11 -3.66
C CYS A 40 -22.31 1.77 -4.97
N PRO A 41 -21.68 2.76 -5.62
CA PRO A 41 -20.89 2.53 -6.82
C PRO A 41 -19.73 1.58 -6.51
N GLN A 42 -19.37 0.69 -7.46
CA GLN A 42 -18.24 -0.23 -7.26
C GLN A 42 -16.90 0.49 -7.17
N THR A 43 -16.79 1.64 -7.85
CA THR A 43 -15.60 2.47 -7.91
C THR A 43 -16.02 3.93 -8.05
N PHE A 44 -15.45 4.80 -7.22
CA PHE A 44 -15.53 6.25 -7.42
C PHE A 44 -14.19 6.87 -7.03
N ASN A 45 -13.64 7.70 -7.93
CA ASN A 45 -12.28 8.25 -7.83
C ASN A 45 -11.17 7.21 -7.57
N GLU A 46 -11.16 6.09 -8.31
CA GLU A 46 -10.14 5.03 -8.22
C GLU A 46 -10.07 4.28 -6.87
N GLN A 47 -10.94 4.61 -5.91
CA GLN A 47 -11.09 3.90 -4.64
C GLN A 47 -12.25 2.91 -4.72
N ALA A 48 -12.04 1.71 -4.18
CA ALA A 48 -13.10 0.72 -3.99
C ALA A 48 -13.98 1.15 -2.81
N TYR A 49 -15.29 1.21 -3.03
CA TYR A 49 -16.29 1.43 -1.99
C TYR A 49 -16.71 0.10 -1.37
N GLU A 50 -17.09 0.10 -0.09
CA GLU A 50 -17.52 -1.12 0.60
C GLU A 50 -18.77 -1.71 -0.07
N ILE A 51 -18.71 -3.01 -0.34
CA ILE A 51 -19.78 -3.75 -1.02
C ILE A 51 -20.85 -4.07 0.02
N GLY A 52 -22.00 -3.39 -0.05
CA GLY A 52 -23.17 -3.72 0.78
C GLY A 52 -23.95 -2.51 1.33
N GLY A 53 -23.42 -1.30 1.18
CA GLY A 53 -24.14 -0.07 1.52
C GLY A 53 -25.08 0.41 0.40
N ASN A 54 -26.04 1.26 0.76
CA ASN A 54 -26.86 2.01 -0.17
C ASN A 54 -26.64 3.52 0.00
N ALA A 55 -26.43 4.23 -1.10
CA ALA A 55 -26.49 5.68 -1.15
C ALA A 55 -27.95 6.14 -1.19
N THR A 56 -28.26 7.27 -0.56
CA THR A 56 -29.63 7.76 -0.52
C THR A 56 -29.75 9.24 -0.85
N ARG A 57 -30.79 9.60 -1.61
CA ARG A 57 -31.07 10.97 -2.02
C ARG A 57 -32.57 11.27 -1.92
N LEU A 58 -32.91 12.47 -1.45
CA LEU A 58 -34.29 12.90 -1.26
C LEU A 58 -34.74 13.76 -2.44
N CYS A 59 -35.91 13.45 -3.01
CA CYS A 59 -36.63 14.33 -3.91
C CYS A 59 -37.51 15.29 -3.09
N MET A 60 -37.26 16.59 -3.18
CA MET A 60 -37.98 17.59 -2.39
C MET A 60 -39.39 17.84 -2.94
N ASP A 61 -40.26 18.42 -2.10
CA ASP A 61 -41.61 18.81 -2.51
C ASP A 61 -41.63 19.89 -3.60
N SER A 62 -40.52 20.62 -3.79
CA SER A 62 -40.32 21.57 -4.89
C SER A 62 -40.18 20.91 -6.26
N GLY A 63 -39.95 19.58 -6.32
CA GLY A 63 -39.62 18.87 -7.56
C GLY A 63 -38.14 18.92 -7.92
N GLU A 64 -37.28 19.36 -6.99
CA GLU A 64 -35.83 19.36 -7.13
C GLU A 64 -35.18 18.34 -6.21
N TRP A 65 -34.05 17.79 -6.65
CA TRP A 65 -33.24 16.92 -5.79
C TRP A 65 -32.62 17.70 -4.63
N ALA A 66 -32.50 17.07 -3.47
CA ALA A 66 -31.71 17.61 -2.37
C ALA A 66 -30.26 17.90 -2.82
N ALA A 67 -29.71 19.01 -2.33
CA ALA A 67 -28.37 19.48 -2.69
C ALA A 67 -27.25 18.50 -2.27
N THR A 68 -27.51 17.65 -1.29
CA THR A 68 -26.54 16.69 -0.74
C THR A 68 -27.10 15.27 -0.78
N THR A 69 -26.36 14.36 -1.41
CA THR A 69 -26.59 12.91 -1.38
C THR A 69 -25.92 12.30 -0.15
N ASN A 70 -26.61 11.40 0.53
CA ASN A 70 -26.06 10.69 1.67
C ASN A 70 -25.32 9.41 1.22
N TYR A 71 -24.00 9.46 1.26
CA TYR A 71 -23.06 8.37 0.97
C TYR A 71 -22.43 7.74 2.24
N SER A 72 -22.98 7.99 3.44
CA SER A 72 -22.37 7.55 4.70
C SER A 72 -22.19 6.04 4.78
N LEU A 73 -23.09 5.27 4.16
CA LEU A 73 -23.03 3.80 4.11
C LEU A 73 -22.11 3.26 3.02
N CYS A 74 -21.62 4.13 2.13
CA CYS A 74 -20.71 3.75 1.06
C CYS A 74 -19.24 3.91 1.49
N MET A 75 -18.97 4.83 2.42
CA MET A 75 -17.62 5.03 2.92
C MET A 75 -17.19 3.84 3.79
N PRO A 76 -15.94 3.35 3.63
CA PRO A 76 -15.42 2.34 4.52
C PRO A 76 -15.48 2.87 5.95
N GLU A 77 -16.09 2.09 6.85
CA GLU A 77 -16.02 2.35 8.28
C GLU A 77 -14.55 2.28 8.66
N VAL A 78 -13.94 3.44 8.93
CA VAL A 78 -12.58 3.51 9.43
C VAL A 78 -12.63 2.99 10.86
N THR A 79 -12.61 1.67 11.00
CA THR A 79 -12.52 0.98 12.28
C THR A 79 -11.14 1.30 12.89
N HIS A 80 -11.09 2.41 13.62
CA HIS A 80 -9.92 2.87 14.37
C HIS A 80 -9.65 2.00 15.62
N SER A 81 -9.80 0.69 15.53
CA SER A 81 -9.75 -0.16 16.72
C SER A 81 -9.27 -1.59 16.49
N GLU A 82 -8.41 -1.83 15.51
CA GLU A 82 -7.51 -2.97 15.56
C GLU A 82 -6.09 -2.45 15.39
N ILE A 83 -5.24 -2.70 16.39
CA ILE A 83 -3.80 -2.47 16.29
C ILE A 83 -3.34 -3.30 15.09
N ASP A 84 -3.10 -2.62 13.97
CA ASP A 84 -2.72 -3.29 12.74
C ASP A 84 -1.37 -3.98 12.96
N LEU A 85 -1.43 -5.30 13.14
CA LEU A 85 -0.27 -6.14 13.34
C LEU A 85 0.76 -5.95 12.23
N THR A 86 0.35 -5.56 11.02
CA THR A 86 1.28 -5.28 9.92
C THR A 86 2.14 -4.04 10.19
N ILE A 87 1.58 -3.00 10.81
CA ILE A 87 2.30 -1.80 11.21
C ILE A 87 3.26 -2.12 12.35
N VAL A 88 2.80 -2.86 13.36
CA VAL A 88 3.64 -3.28 14.50
C VAL A 88 4.83 -4.11 14.01
N LEU A 89 4.58 -5.10 13.16
CA LEU A 89 5.63 -5.92 12.57
C LEU A 89 6.59 -5.07 11.74
N ARG A 90 6.09 -4.17 10.89
CA ARG A 90 6.93 -3.26 10.09
C ARG A 90 7.87 -2.45 11.00
N VAL A 91 7.37 -1.89 12.10
CA VAL A 91 8.18 -1.11 13.04
C VAL A 91 9.25 -1.97 13.71
N ILE A 92 8.90 -3.18 14.15
CA ILE A 92 9.87 -4.11 14.77
C ILE A 92 10.97 -4.48 13.77
N PHE A 93 10.60 -4.80 12.52
CA PHE A 93 11.57 -5.15 11.49
C PHE A 93 12.49 -3.97 11.16
N VAL A 94 11.94 -2.78 10.90
CA VAL A 94 12.74 -1.58 10.57
C VAL A 94 13.68 -1.19 11.71
N SER A 95 13.20 -1.19 12.95
CA SER A 95 14.03 -0.86 14.11
C SER A 95 15.12 -1.90 14.34
N GLY A 96 14.81 -3.19 14.25
CA GLY A 96 15.78 -4.29 14.40
C GLY A 96 16.88 -4.26 13.33
N TYR A 97 16.52 -3.99 12.07
CA TYR A 97 17.50 -3.84 11.00
C TYR A 97 18.41 -2.62 11.18
N SER A 98 17.87 -1.50 11.68
CA SER A 98 18.64 -0.28 11.96
C SER A 98 19.65 -0.49 13.10
N LEU A 99 19.23 -1.15 14.18
CA LEU A 99 20.12 -1.50 15.30
C LEU A 99 21.23 -2.47 14.87
N SER A 100 20.89 -3.45 14.04
CA SER A 100 21.85 -4.40 13.47
C SER A 100 22.87 -3.71 12.58
N PHE A 101 22.43 -2.74 11.76
CA PHE A 101 23.32 -1.94 10.92
C PHE A 101 24.31 -1.13 11.77
N GLY A 102 23.83 -0.45 12.81
CA GLY A 102 24.67 0.31 13.72
C GLY A 102 25.76 -0.54 14.40
N SER A 103 25.38 -1.72 14.92
CA SER A 103 26.32 -2.62 15.58
C SER A 103 27.36 -3.21 14.63
N LEU A 104 26.98 -3.55 13.40
CA LEU A 104 27.90 -4.02 12.35
C LEU A 104 28.91 -2.94 11.95
N CYS A 105 28.46 -1.69 11.78
CA CYS A 105 29.34 -0.56 11.50
C CYS A 105 30.35 -0.36 12.64
N ALA A 106 29.89 -0.35 13.90
CA ALA A 106 30.77 -0.22 15.06
C ALA A 106 31.80 -1.35 15.12
N ALA A 107 31.39 -2.59 14.92
CA ALA A 107 32.29 -3.75 14.90
C ALA A 107 33.37 -3.62 13.82
N LEU A 108 32.99 -3.24 12.58
CA LEU A 108 33.94 -3.06 11.48
C LEU A 108 34.92 -1.90 11.74
N ILE A 109 34.47 -0.80 12.34
CA ILE A 109 35.33 0.34 12.70
C ILE A 109 36.36 -0.10 13.75
N ILE A 110 35.95 -0.84 14.78
CA ILE A 110 36.84 -1.39 15.81
C ILE A 110 37.88 -2.31 15.17
N PHE A 111 37.45 -3.30 14.37
CA PHE A 111 38.40 -4.22 13.71
C PHE A 111 39.35 -3.52 12.73
N ARG A 112 38.92 -2.46 12.04
CA ARG A 112 39.79 -1.69 11.14
C ARG A 112 40.79 -0.80 11.89
N SER A 113 40.39 -0.23 13.02
CA SER A 113 41.21 0.70 13.81
C SER A 113 42.34 -0.02 14.57
N PHE A 114 42.07 -1.22 15.10
CA PHE A 114 43.07 -2.00 15.83
C PHE A 114 43.91 -2.88 14.90
N ARG A 115 45.04 -2.35 14.41
CA ARG A 115 46.00 -3.09 13.57
C ARG A 115 46.52 -4.39 14.24
N SER A 116 46.56 -4.42 15.57
CA SER A 116 46.98 -5.59 16.37
C SER A 116 45.99 -6.76 16.35
N LEU A 117 44.74 -6.55 15.94
CA LEU A 117 43.71 -7.59 15.91
C LEU A 117 43.62 -8.29 14.54
N LYS A 118 44.47 -7.93 13.56
CA LYS A 118 44.47 -8.50 12.20
C LYS A 118 45.19 -9.85 12.15
N CYS A 119 44.65 -10.87 12.81
CA CYS A 119 45.05 -12.27 12.64
C CYS A 119 44.20 -12.95 11.56
N ALA A 120 44.69 -14.05 10.96
CA ALA A 120 43.94 -14.83 9.95
C ALA A 120 42.50 -15.16 10.39
N ARG A 121 42.31 -15.50 11.67
CA ARG A 121 40.98 -15.76 12.26
C ARG A 121 40.08 -14.52 12.27
N ASN A 122 40.63 -13.36 12.58
CA ASN A 122 39.86 -12.12 12.69
C ASN A 122 39.52 -11.52 11.32
N THR A 123 40.34 -11.82 10.30
CA THR A 123 40.02 -11.51 8.91
C THR A 123 38.75 -12.22 8.44
N ILE A 124 38.53 -13.48 8.86
CA ILE A 124 37.30 -14.25 8.56
C ILE A 124 36.07 -13.55 9.14
N HIS A 125 36.14 -13.20 10.43
CA HIS A 125 35.04 -12.51 11.12
C HIS A 125 34.76 -11.14 10.49
N SER A 126 35.80 -10.38 10.15
CA SER A 126 35.64 -9.11 9.45
C SER A 126 35.02 -9.26 8.06
N ASN A 127 35.35 -10.32 7.33
CA ASN A 127 34.76 -10.59 6.01
C ASN A 127 33.27 -10.93 6.10
N LEU A 128 32.87 -11.69 7.13
CA LEU A 128 31.47 -11.99 7.42
C LEU A 128 30.68 -10.72 7.76
N PHE A 129 31.22 -9.87 8.64
CA PHE A 129 30.57 -8.59 8.98
C PHE A 129 30.45 -7.66 7.76
N ALA A 130 31.44 -7.64 6.87
CA ALA A 130 31.37 -6.87 5.63
C ALA A 130 30.27 -7.40 4.69
N ALA A 131 30.12 -8.73 4.56
CA ALA A 131 29.05 -9.33 3.78
C ALA A 131 27.65 -9.02 4.35
N LEU A 132 27.50 -9.03 5.69
CA LEU A 132 26.27 -8.62 6.36
C LEU A 132 25.95 -7.13 6.15
N LEU A 133 26.97 -6.27 6.12
CA LEU A 133 26.81 -4.84 5.83
C LEU A 133 26.30 -4.60 4.40
N VAL A 134 26.89 -5.27 3.40
CA VAL A 134 26.45 -5.16 1.99
C VAL A 134 24.99 -5.62 1.86
N ARG A 135 24.61 -6.70 2.55
CA ARG A 135 23.22 -7.19 2.59
C ARG A 135 22.24 -6.15 3.18
N LEU A 136 22.65 -5.42 4.21
CA LEU A 136 21.80 -4.37 4.81
C LEU A 136 21.68 -3.14 3.89
N ILE A 137 22.77 -2.73 3.24
CA ILE A 137 22.74 -1.63 2.26
C ILE A 137 21.79 -1.97 1.11
N ALA A 138 21.87 -3.19 0.61
CA ALA A 138 20.96 -3.72 -0.40
C ALA A 138 19.48 -3.65 0.05
N TRP A 139 19.18 -4.03 1.29
CA TRP A 139 17.82 -3.95 1.84
C TRP A 139 17.32 -2.50 1.94
N VAL A 140 18.15 -1.57 2.41
CA VAL A 140 17.81 -0.13 2.50
C VAL A 140 17.57 0.48 1.12
N LEU A 141 18.41 0.15 0.12
CA LEU A 141 18.22 0.59 -1.26
C LEU A 141 16.92 0.05 -1.85
N MET A 142 16.59 -1.21 -1.56
CA MET A 142 15.32 -1.78 -2.00
C MET A 142 14.13 -1.10 -1.29
N TYR A 143 14.22 -0.89 0.02
CA TYR A 143 13.16 -0.25 0.81
C TYR A 143 12.91 1.19 0.32
N SER A 144 13.97 1.98 0.14
CA SER A 144 13.86 3.34 -0.41
C SER A 144 13.30 3.37 -1.83
N TYR A 145 13.68 2.44 -2.71
CA TYR A 145 13.08 2.31 -4.04
C TYR A 145 11.60 1.92 -3.98
N SER A 146 11.22 1.09 -3.00
CA SER A 146 9.83 0.65 -2.85
C SER A 146 8.87 1.76 -2.46
N GLU A 147 9.33 2.76 -1.71
CA GLU A 147 8.58 3.95 -1.32
C GLU A 147 8.57 5.01 -2.45
N LEU A 148 9.63 5.10 -3.28
CA LEU A 148 9.73 6.01 -4.43
C LEU A 148 8.95 5.55 -5.67
N VAL A 149 8.71 4.24 -5.85
CA VAL A 149 8.05 3.68 -7.04
C VAL A 149 6.81 2.88 -6.65
N THR A 150 5.65 3.52 -6.76
CA THR A 150 4.31 2.94 -6.59
C THR A 150 3.76 2.22 -7.83
N PHE A 151 4.57 1.87 -8.84
CA PHE A 151 4.00 1.53 -10.16
C PHE A 151 4.43 0.25 -10.90
N ASN A 152 5.29 -0.65 -10.37
CA ASN A 152 5.44 -1.95 -11.06
C ASN A 152 5.91 -3.14 -10.19
N LYS A 153 5.06 -4.17 -10.09
CA LYS A 153 5.31 -5.43 -9.37
C LYS A 153 6.52 -6.17 -9.96
N THR A 154 6.71 -6.09 -11.28
CA THR A 154 7.80 -6.76 -12.02
C THR A 154 9.18 -6.18 -11.71
N SER A 155 9.30 -4.85 -11.54
CA SER A 155 10.58 -4.19 -11.23
C SER A 155 11.13 -4.60 -9.85
N ARG A 156 10.25 -4.80 -8.87
CA ARG A 156 10.63 -5.21 -7.51
C ARG A 156 11.28 -6.59 -7.45
N PHE A 157 10.79 -7.56 -8.24
CA PHE A 157 11.38 -8.90 -8.32
C PHE A 157 12.71 -8.91 -9.07
N SER A 158 12.80 -8.17 -10.18
CA SER A 158 14.05 -8.07 -10.94
C SER A 158 15.18 -7.46 -10.11
N VAL A 159 14.90 -6.42 -9.33
CA VAL A 159 15.89 -5.79 -8.44
C VAL A 159 16.31 -6.73 -7.30
N MET A 160 15.36 -7.46 -6.70
CA MET A 160 15.66 -8.49 -5.70
C MET A 160 16.61 -9.57 -6.23
N LEU A 161 16.36 -10.07 -7.44
CA LEU A 161 17.21 -11.10 -8.06
C LEU A 161 18.62 -10.57 -8.32
N ILE A 162 18.76 -9.35 -8.85
CA ILE A 162 20.07 -8.73 -9.11
C ILE A 162 20.86 -8.58 -7.80
N ILE A 163 20.23 -8.06 -6.75
CA ILE A 163 20.84 -7.87 -5.44
C ILE A 163 21.29 -9.21 -4.82
N VAL A 164 20.44 -10.24 -4.91
CA VAL A 164 20.75 -11.57 -4.40
C VAL A 164 21.92 -12.18 -5.18
N SER A 165 21.91 -12.08 -6.50
CA SER A 165 23.02 -12.53 -7.36
C SER A 165 24.33 -11.83 -7.02
N PHE A 166 24.32 -10.51 -6.83
CA PHE A 166 25.49 -9.74 -6.40
C PHE A 166 25.99 -10.16 -5.01
N SER A 167 25.07 -10.39 -4.07
CA SER A 167 25.40 -10.84 -2.72
C SER A 167 26.02 -12.24 -2.74
N ILE A 168 25.49 -13.15 -3.56
CA ILE A 168 26.02 -14.51 -3.74
C ILE A 168 27.39 -14.46 -4.42
N PHE A 169 27.57 -13.64 -5.45
CA PHE A 169 28.85 -13.47 -6.14
C PHE A 169 29.93 -12.93 -5.19
N HIS A 170 29.60 -11.91 -4.38
CA HIS A 170 30.51 -11.43 -3.35
C HIS A 170 30.81 -12.51 -2.32
N LEU A 171 29.82 -13.27 -1.84
CA LEU A 171 30.05 -14.35 -0.88
C LEU A 171 30.98 -15.43 -1.45
N ASN A 172 30.83 -15.78 -2.73
CA ASN A 172 31.68 -16.74 -3.43
C ASN A 172 33.10 -16.19 -3.64
N SER A 173 33.22 -14.91 -4.00
CA SER A 173 34.52 -14.23 -4.09
C SER A 173 35.26 -14.22 -2.75
N LEU A 174 34.55 -13.92 -1.66
CA LEU A 174 35.10 -13.93 -0.31
C LEU A 174 35.48 -15.35 0.16
N LYS A 175 34.72 -16.38 -0.22
CA LYS A 175 35.10 -17.79 -0.03
C LYS A 175 36.37 -18.14 -0.81
N GLN A 176 36.53 -17.64 -2.02
CA GLN A 176 37.74 -17.86 -2.82
C GLN A 176 38.96 -17.19 -2.18
N THR A 177 38.84 -15.94 -1.70
CA THR A 177 39.92 -15.26 -0.97
C THR A 177 40.28 -15.99 0.33
N PHE A 178 39.27 -16.60 0.97
CA PHE A 178 39.47 -17.42 2.17
C PHE A 178 40.24 -18.72 1.87
N LEU A 179 39.88 -19.45 0.81
CA LEU A 179 40.61 -20.65 0.38
C LEU A 179 42.08 -20.34 0.01
N VAL A 180 42.33 -19.19 -0.61
CA VAL A 180 43.69 -18.72 -0.96
C VAL A 180 44.48 -18.25 0.27
N SER A 181 43.83 -17.87 1.37
CA SER A 181 44.50 -17.45 2.61
C SER A 181 44.79 -18.60 3.58
N VAL A 182 44.18 -19.78 3.36
CA VAL A 182 44.33 -20.97 4.21
C VAL A 182 45.31 -21.99 3.60
N ASN A 183 45.60 -21.88 2.30
CA ASN A 183 46.58 -22.69 1.56
C ASN A 183 47.87 -21.92 1.33
#